data_AF-A0A6L4WRM1-F1
#
_entry.id   AF-A0A6L4WRM1-F1
#
_cell.length_a   1.000
_cell.length_b   1.000
_cell.length_c   1.000
_cell.angle_alpha   90.00
_cell.angle_beta   90.00
_cell.angle_gamma   90.00
#
_symmetry.space_group_name_H-M   'P 1'
#
loop_
_entity.id
_entity.type
_entity.pdbx_description
1 polymer ?
#
loop_
_entity_poly.entity_id
_entity_poly.type
_entity_poly.pdbx_seq_one_letter_code
_entity_poly.pdbx_strand_id
1 'polypeptide(L)'
;MKFYDKGFIYKYSDYTQVQIFSAGTVVLDMKIYENRVCKSTFKCQDLKTFNRENLNKSYNEMFLKNLFDKNEKEVVHRDKENNILIKIRRD
;
A
#
# COMPACT_ATOMS: atom_id res chain seq x y z
N MET A 1 -4.95 -24.20 2.78
CA MET A 1 -5.26 -22.96 2.02
C MET A 1 -3.95 -22.29 1.61
N LYS A 2 -3.80 -21.89 0.35
CA LYS A 2 -2.61 -21.21 -0.20
C LYS A 2 -2.60 -19.71 0.19
N PHE A 3 -2.51 -19.40 1.48
CA PHE A 3 -2.34 -18.01 1.96
C PHE A 3 -0.92 -17.49 1.81
N TYR A 4 0.00 -18.37 1.40
CA TYR A 4 1.43 -18.12 1.32
C TYR A 4 1.84 -17.01 0.34
N ASP A 5 0.91 -16.49 -0.48
CA ASP A 5 1.12 -15.37 -1.40
C ASP A 5 -0.10 -14.42 -1.44
N LYS A 6 -0.68 -14.10 -0.28
CA LYS A 6 -1.83 -13.18 -0.18
C LYS A 6 -1.53 -12.01 0.76
N GLY A 7 -2.23 -10.91 0.51
CA GLY A 7 -2.20 -9.74 1.38
C GLY A 7 -3.59 -9.41 1.92
N PHE A 8 -3.61 -8.67 3.02
CA PHE A 8 -4.82 -8.20 3.69
C PHE A 8 -4.83 -6.68 3.71
N ILE A 9 -5.99 -6.10 3.43
CA ILE A 9 -6.24 -4.66 3.55
C ILE A 9 -7.30 -4.50 4.64
N TYR A 10 -6.91 -3.93 5.77
CA TYR A 10 -7.80 -3.60 6.87
C TYR A 10 -8.10 -2.10 6.84
N LYS A 11 -9.38 -1.74 6.98
CA LYS A 11 -9.81 -0.35 7.03
C LYS A 11 -10.25 -0.01 8.45
N TYR A 12 -9.54 0.90 9.08
CA TYR A 12 -9.89 1.47 10.37
C TYR A 12 -10.36 2.92 10.16
N SER A 13 -10.89 3.55 11.21
CA SER A 13 -11.38 4.92 11.14
C SER A 13 -10.31 5.96 10.81
N ASP A 14 -9.07 5.69 11.23
CA ASP A 14 -7.94 6.62 11.22
C ASP A 14 -6.80 6.18 10.29
N TYR A 15 -6.76 4.90 9.89
CA TYR A 15 -5.79 4.39 8.93
C TYR A 15 -6.28 3.18 8.13
N THR A 16 -5.67 2.99 6.97
CA THR A 16 -5.76 1.75 6.19
C THR A 16 -4.46 0.95 6.40
N GLN A 17 -4.57 -0.30 6.82
CA GLN A 17 -3.43 -1.19 7.00
C GLN A 17 -3.34 -2.21 5.88
N VAL A 18 -2.16 -2.33 5.28
CA VAL A 18 -1.84 -3.25 4.20
C VAL A 18 -0.77 -4.21 4.70
N GLN A 19 -1.10 -5.49 4.75
CA GLN A 19 -0.18 -6.56 5.11
C GLN A 19 0.03 -7.50 3.93
N ILE A 20 1.27 -7.89 3.64
CA ILE A 20 1.60 -8.91 2.65
C ILE A 20 2.33 -10.04 3.36
N PHE A 21 1.83 -11.26 3.13
CA PHE A 21 2.43 -12.47 3.64
C PHE A 21 3.11 -13.21 2.50
N SER A 22 4.33 -13.68 2.75
CA SER A 22 5.04 -14.61 1.88
C SER A 22 5.53 -15.80 2.69
N ALA A 23 5.22 -17.01 2.26
CA ALA A 23 5.63 -18.26 2.94
C ALA A 23 5.30 -18.29 4.46
N GLY A 24 4.22 -17.62 4.88
CA GLY A 24 3.75 -17.60 6.27
C GLY A 24 4.42 -16.54 7.14
N THR A 25 5.28 -15.71 6.54
CA THR A 25 5.96 -14.59 7.19
C THR A 25 5.41 -13.26 6.68
N VAL A 26 5.33 -12.26 7.56
CA VAL A 26 4.97 -10.89 7.18
C VAL A 26 6.15 -10.25 6.48
N VAL A 27 6.03 -9.98 5.18
CA VAL A 27 7.08 -9.32 4.38
C VAL A 27 6.83 -7.82 4.21
N LEU A 28 5.58 -7.37 4.38
CA LEU A 28 5.21 -5.98 4.41
C LEU A 28 4.09 -5.78 5.42
N ASP A 29 4.23 -4.82 6.33
CA ASP A 29 3.16 -4.32 7.17
C ASP A 29 3.18 -2.80 7.13
N MET A 30 2.17 -2.22 6.51
CA MET A 30 2.14 -0.79 6.23
C MET A 30 0.83 -0.20 6.73
N LYS A 31 0.93 0.84 7.56
CA LYS A 31 -0.22 1.63 8.01
C LYS A 31 -0.21 2.98 7.30
N ILE A 32 -1.29 3.29 6.61
CA ILE A 32 -1.47 4.49 5.80
C ILE A 32 -2.49 5.39 6.52
N TYR A 33 -1.99 6.47 7.11
CA TYR A 33 -2.80 7.53 7.72
C TYR A 33 -2.99 8.69 6.72
N GLU A 34 -3.84 9.66 7.06
CA GLU A 34 -4.05 10.87 6.24
C GLU A 34 -2.78 11.72 6.04
N ASN A 35 -1.83 11.67 6.97
CA ASN A 35 -0.63 12.52 6.94
C ASN A 35 0.70 11.74 6.88
N ARG A 36 0.69 10.42 7.08
CA ARG A 36 1.92 9.61 7.20
C ARG A 36 1.71 8.16 6.80
N VAL A 37 2.80 7.51 6.42
CA VAL A 37 2.87 6.08 6.15
C VAL A 37 3.90 5.44 7.08
N CYS A 38 3.50 4.37 7.77
CA CYS A 38 4.37 3.63 8.67
C CYS A 38 4.58 2.21 8.15
N LYS A 39 5.82 1.83 7.82
CA LYS A 39 6.19 0.47 7.37
C LYS A 39 6.42 -0.52 8.54
N SER A 40 6.38 -0.02 9.78
CA SER A 40 6.49 -0.75 11.04
C SER A 40 6.21 0.24 12.19
N THR A 41 6.16 -0.22 13.45
CA THR A 41 5.90 0.59 14.65
C THR A 41 6.85 1.78 14.79
N PHE A 42 8.09 1.68 14.29
CA PHE A 42 9.14 2.70 14.48
C PHE A 42 9.60 3.40 13.20
N LYS A 43 9.00 3.09 12.04
CA LYS A 43 9.42 3.66 10.75
C LYS A 43 8.25 4.32 10.05
N CYS A 44 7.96 5.54 10.48
CA CYS A 44 6.94 6.40 9.89
C CYS A 44 7.59 7.54 9.11
N GLN A 45 7.02 7.87 7.96
CA GLN A 45 7.42 8.99 7.13
C GLN A 45 6.20 9.67 6.52
N ASP A 46 6.34 10.92 6.10
CA ASP A 46 5.27 11.62 5.41
C ASP A 46 4.96 10.97 4.05
N LEU A 47 3.73 11.16 3.57
CA LEU A 47 3.24 10.57 2.32
C LEU A 47 4.10 10.98 1.10
N LYS A 48 4.56 12.23 1.07
CA LYS A 48 5.36 12.78 -0.03
C LYS A 48 6.73 12.12 -0.11
N THR A 49 7.42 12.02 1.02
CA THR A 49 8.71 11.35 1.16
C THR A 49 8.57 9.86 0.81
N PHE A 50 7.49 9.21 1.27
CA PHE A 50 7.22 7.83 0.88
C PHE A 50 7.09 7.65 -0.62
N ASN A 51 6.28 8.46 -1.29
CA ASN A 51 6.09 8.38 -2.74
C ASN A 51 7.42 8.62 -3.48
N ARG A 52 8.20 9.63 -3.07
CA ARG A 52 9.50 9.92 -3.67
C ARG A 52 10.49 8.76 -3.56
N GLU A 53 10.54 8.08 -2.42
CA GLU A 53 11.52 7.02 -2.16
C GLU A 53 11.10 5.64 -2.70
N ASN A 54 9.80 5.35 -2.74
CA ASN A 54 9.30 3.99 -3.00
C ASN A 54 8.48 3.88 -4.29
N LEU A 55 7.99 5.01 -4.80
CA LEU A 55 7.18 5.08 -6.01
C LEU A 55 7.81 6.11 -6.96
N ASN A 56 7.15 7.25 -7.16
CA ASN A 56 7.70 8.37 -7.88
C ASN A 56 7.38 9.70 -7.19
N LYS A 57 8.29 10.67 -7.34
CA LYS A 57 8.10 12.05 -6.84
C LYS A 57 6.92 12.78 -7.49
N SER A 58 6.49 12.36 -8.68
CA SER A 58 5.37 12.98 -9.42
C SER A 58 4.00 12.60 -8.85
N TYR A 59 3.93 11.56 -8.01
CA TYR A 59 2.67 11.09 -7.46
C TYR A 59 2.15 12.02 -6.36
N ASN A 60 0.86 12.31 -6.44
CA ASN A 60 0.13 13.07 -5.42
C ASN A 60 0.31 12.42 -4.04
N GLU A 61 0.43 13.23 -2.99
CA GLU A 61 0.62 12.75 -1.60
C GLU A 61 -0.47 11.74 -1.19
N MET A 62 -1.73 11.98 -1.56
CA MET A 62 -2.84 11.07 -1.25
C MET A 62 -2.98 9.88 -2.20
N PHE A 63 -2.11 9.73 -3.21
CA PHE A 63 -2.18 8.65 -4.20
C PHE A 63 -2.27 7.27 -3.54
N LEU A 64 -1.35 6.97 -2.62
CA LEU A 64 -1.26 5.67 -1.98
C LEU A 64 -2.53 5.35 -1.19
N LYS A 65 -3.02 6.32 -0.42
CA LYS A 65 -4.26 6.18 0.37
C LYS A 65 -5.46 5.94 -0.54
N ASN A 66 -5.65 6.79 -1.54
CA ASN A 66 -6.75 6.68 -2.49
C ASN A 66 -6.75 5.34 -3.22
N LEU A 67 -5.57 4.80 -3.54
CA LEU A 67 -5.43 3.52 -4.22
C LEU A 67 -5.96 2.35 -3.38
N PHE A 68 -5.59 2.28 -2.09
CA PHE A 68 -6.01 1.20 -1.20
C PHE A 68 -7.44 1.40 -0.65
N ASP A 69 -7.92 2.65 -0.60
CA ASP A 69 -9.28 2.96 -0.18
C ASP A 69 -10.34 2.63 -1.24
N LYS A 70 -9.98 2.48 -2.52
CA LYS A 70 -10.90 1.97 -3.56
C LYS A 70 -11.43 0.59 -3.19
N ASN A 71 -12.75 0.43 -3.10
CA ASN A 71 -13.43 -0.85 -2.78
C ASN A 71 -13.77 -1.71 -4.02
N GLU A 72 -13.12 -1.47 -5.15
CA GLU A 72 -13.38 -2.18 -6.40
C GLU A 72 -12.83 -3.62 -6.36
N LYS A 73 -13.43 -4.56 -7.11
CA LYS A 73 -12.97 -5.96 -7.15
C LYS A 73 -11.55 -6.11 -7.69
N GLU A 74 -11.21 -5.32 -8.71
CA GLU A 74 -9.87 -5.28 -9.30
C GLU A 74 -9.45 -3.82 -9.48
N VAL A 75 -8.31 -3.44 -8.89
CA VAL A 75 -7.69 -2.12 -9.06
C VAL A 75 -6.35 -2.34 -9.74
N VAL A 76 -6.12 -1.65 -10.87
CA VAL A 76 -4.86 -1.72 -11.61
C VAL A 76 -4.34 -0.30 -11.83
N HIS A 77 -3.15 -0.03 -11.29
CA HIS A 77 -2.37 1.16 -11.59
C HIS A 77 -1.12 0.72 -12.34
N ARG A 78 -0.97 1.17 -13.58
CA ARG A 78 0.20 0.87 -14.42
C ARG A 78 0.79 2.18 -14.90
N ASP A 79 1.99 2.46 -14.42
CA ASP A 79 2.81 3.57 -14.86
C ASP A 79 4.05 3.00 -15.57
N LYS A 80 4.03 3.11 -16.90
CA LYS A 80 5.11 2.60 -17.75
C LYS A 80 6.35 3.49 -17.70
N GLU A 81 6.20 4.79 -17.49
CA GLU A 81 7.31 5.74 -17.48
C GLU A 81 8.22 5.48 -16.28
N ASN A 82 7.60 5.17 -15.14
CA ASN A 82 8.31 4.91 -13.89
C ASN A 82 8.48 3.43 -13.55
N ASN A 83 8.08 2.52 -14.47
CA ASN A 83 8.11 1.06 -14.29
C ASN A 83 7.37 0.57 -13.03
N ILE A 84 6.24 1.19 -12.69
CA ILE A 84 5.44 0.87 -11.50
C ILE A 84 4.16 0.12 -11.93
N LEU A 85 3.93 -1.04 -11.32
CA LEU A 85 2.68 -1.78 -11.43
C LEU A 85 2.14 -2.08 -10.04
N ILE A 86 0.96 -1.55 -9.73
CA ILE A 86 0.24 -1.89 -8.52
C ILE A 86 -1.07 -2.54 -8.94
N LYS A 87 -1.30 -3.76 -8.45
CA LYS A 87 -2.47 -4.55 -8.79
C LYS A 87 -3.09 -5.14 -7.53
N ILE A 88 -4.34 -4.78 -7.27
CA ILE A 88 -5.11 -5.28 -6.13
C ILE A 88 -6.25 -6.12 -6.69
N ARG A 89 -6.29 -7.40 -6.33
CA ARG A 89 -7.39 -8.32 -6.65
C ARG A 89 -8.02 -8.77 -5.34
N ARG A 90 -9.28 -8.43 -5.16
CA ARG A 90 -10.05 -8.81 -3.98
C ARG A 90 -10.84 -10.08 -4.29
N ASP A 91 -10.75 -11.04 -3.38
CA ASP A 91 -11.54 -12.27 -3.44
C ASP A 91 -13.00 -12.00 -3.07
#